data_AF-A0A955F7F6-F1
#
_entry.id   AF-A0A955F7F6-F1
#
_cell.length_a   1.000
_cell.length_b   1.000
_cell.length_c   1.000
_cell.angle_alpha   90.00
_cell.angle_beta   90.00
_cell.angle_gamma   90.00
#
_symmetry.space_group_name_H-M   'P 1'
#
loop_
_entity.id
_entity.type
_entity.pdbx_description
1 polymer ?
#
loop_
_entity_poly.entity_id
_entity_poly.type
_entity_poly.pdbx_seq_one_letter_code
_entity_poly.pdbx_strand_id
1 'polypeptide(L)'
;MITESEVFDAVKRGYAEFEGASTAEIIDYFSEIDVDSVDGHTSHIKGILFEQEYVDLLATQGIEAEIFEATNHPVTDVAILEDGEVVNELQLKATESASYVLGAIEDNPDINFVVTSEVGGQLDIDSVIDSGIEEVSLENAVSDVLFDEVVNPLSPISVIGWLLGLPF
;
A
#
# COMPACT_ATOMS: atom_id res chain seq x y z
N MET A 1 1.47 -13.24 -3.97
CA MET A 1 0.00 -13.09 -3.93
C MET A 1 -0.26 -12.46 -2.61
N ILE A 2 -0.75 -11.22 -2.63
CA ILE A 2 -1.03 -10.44 -1.43
C ILE A 2 -2.11 -11.17 -0.62
N THR A 3 -1.88 -11.28 0.67
CA THR A 3 -2.72 -11.92 1.67
C THR A 3 -3.51 -10.87 2.46
N GLU A 4 -4.62 -11.28 3.05
CA GLU A 4 -5.42 -10.38 3.90
C GLU A 4 -4.60 -9.85 5.09
N SER A 5 -3.70 -10.66 5.65
CA SER A 5 -2.83 -10.26 6.75
C SER A 5 -1.90 -9.11 6.37
N GLU A 6 -1.33 -9.13 5.15
CA GLU A 6 -0.47 -8.05 4.66
C GLU A 6 -1.26 -6.74 4.55
N VAL A 7 -2.52 -6.79 4.10
CA VAL A 7 -3.40 -5.61 4.07
C VAL A 7 -3.67 -5.07 5.48
N PHE A 8 -3.96 -5.93 6.46
CA PHE A 8 -4.16 -5.47 7.84
C PHE A 8 -2.89 -4.92 8.47
N ASP A 9 -1.72 -5.48 8.14
CA ASP A 9 -0.44 -4.96 8.61
C ASP A 9 -0.14 -3.59 7.99
N ALA A 10 -0.45 -3.38 6.70
CA ALA A 10 -0.40 -2.07 6.06
C ALA A 10 -1.33 -1.04 6.74
N VAL A 11 -2.56 -1.44 7.08
CA VAL A 11 -3.49 -0.58 7.84
C VAL A 11 -2.90 -0.19 9.20
N LYS A 12 -2.38 -1.15 9.96
CA LYS A 12 -1.82 -0.88 11.29
C LYS A 12 -0.60 0.02 11.26
N ARG A 13 0.21 -0.08 10.20
CA ARG A 13 1.33 0.83 9.95
C ARG A 13 0.84 2.23 9.53
N GLY A 14 -0.23 2.31 8.76
CA GLY A 14 -0.77 3.56 8.23
C GLY A 14 -1.61 4.38 9.22
N TYR A 15 -2.17 3.73 10.24
CA TYR A 15 -3.08 4.32 11.22
C TYR A 15 -2.67 3.89 12.63
N ALA A 16 -2.04 4.81 13.37
CA ALA A 16 -1.57 4.55 14.72
C ALA A 16 -2.69 4.11 15.68
N GLU A 17 -3.95 4.53 15.45
CA GLU A 17 -5.09 4.05 16.23
C GLU A 17 -5.38 2.55 16.10
N PHE A 18 -4.90 1.89 15.03
CA PHE A 18 -5.14 0.48 14.78
C PHE A 18 -4.02 -0.46 15.22
N GLU A 19 -2.91 0.05 15.77
CA GLU A 19 -1.75 -0.77 16.21
C GLU A 19 -2.20 -1.95 17.12
N GLY A 20 -3.13 -1.69 18.03
CA GLY A 20 -3.71 -2.69 18.94
C GLY A 20 -5.07 -3.25 18.52
N ALA A 21 -5.63 -2.83 17.38
CA ALA A 21 -6.95 -3.22 16.93
C ALA A 21 -6.95 -4.65 16.34
N SER A 22 -8.06 -5.34 16.55
CA SER A 22 -8.38 -6.58 15.86
C SER A 22 -8.81 -6.31 14.42
N THR A 23 -8.66 -7.31 13.56
CA THR A 23 -9.17 -7.29 12.18
C THR A 23 -10.66 -6.90 12.12
N ALA A 24 -11.48 -7.40 13.06
CA ALA A 24 -12.90 -7.08 13.08
C ALA A 24 -13.17 -5.59 13.36
N GLU A 25 -12.41 -4.97 14.28
CA GLU A 25 -12.53 -3.54 14.57
C GLU A 25 -12.09 -2.67 13.39
N ILE A 26 -11.06 -3.11 12.66
CA ILE A 26 -10.59 -2.44 11.43
C ILE A 26 -11.66 -2.51 10.34
N ILE A 27 -12.24 -3.70 10.09
CA ILE A 27 -13.30 -3.87 9.08
C ILE A 27 -14.54 -3.03 9.45
N ASP A 28 -14.95 -3.06 10.71
CA ASP A 28 -16.10 -2.29 11.20
C ASP A 28 -15.91 -0.80 10.92
N TYR A 29 -14.73 -0.26 11.24
CA TYR A 29 -14.38 1.12 10.94
C TYR A 29 -14.48 1.44 9.44
N PHE A 30 -13.85 0.63 8.58
CA PHE A 30 -13.84 0.89 7.13
C PHE A 30 -15.19 0.63 6.47
N SER A 31 -16.10 -0.13 7.10
CA SER A 31 -17.48 -0.27 6.62
C SER A 31 -18.33 0.99 6.83
N GLU A 32 -17.92 1.86 7.77
CA GLU A 32 -18.64 3.08 8.12
C GLU A 32 -18.06 4.34 7.45
N ILE A 33 -16.94 4.24 6.72
CA ILE A 33 -16.35 5.42 6.08
C ILE A 33 -17.23 5.95 4.95
N ASP A 34 -17.17 7.26 4.74
CA ASP A 34 -17.88 7.90 3.64
C ASP A 34 -17.29 7.46 2.30
N VAL A 35 -18.15 7.21 1.31
CA VAL A 35 -17.74 6.77 -0.04
C VAL A 35 -16.78 7.75 -0.70
N ASP A 36 -16.91 9.06 -0.44
CA ASP A 36 -16.02 10.08 -0.99
C ASP A 36 -14.61 10.03 -0.35
N SER A 37 -14.44 9.27 0.74
CA SER A 37 -13.15 9.07 1.42
C SER A 37 -12.45 7.76 1.04
N VAL A 38 -13.16 6.81 0.42
CA VAL A 38 -12.63 5.48 0.06
C VAL A 38 -11.34 5.59 -0.75
N ASP A 39 -11.34 6.35 -1.84
CA ASP A 39 -10.16 6.50 -2.72
C ASP A 39 -8.91 6.98 -1.98
N GLY A 40 -9.09 7.88 -1.00
CA GLY A 40 -8.00 8.41 -0.18
C GLY A 40 -7.42 7.35 0.75
N HIS A 41 -8.27 6.59 1.44
CA HIS A 41 -7.85 5.49 2.29
C HIS A 41 -7.19 4.38 1.47
N THR A 42 -7.77 3.99 0.33
CA THR A 42 -7.21 2.99 -0.57
C THR A 42 -5.83 3.40 -1.05
N SER A 43 -5.65 4.65 -1.51
CA SER A 43 -4.35 5.15 -1.97
C SER A 43 -3.29 5.15 -0.88
N HIS A 44 -3.67 5.52 0.35
CA HIS A 44 -2.75 5.53 1.50
C HIS A 44 -2.28 4.12 1.86
N ILE A 45 -3.21 3.18 2.00
CA ILE A 45 -2.93 1.80 2.39
C ILE A 45 -2.16 1.08 1.27
N LYS A 46 -2.52 1.32 0.00
CA LYS A 46 -1.81 0.81 -1.17
C LYS A 46 -0.35 1.22 -1.19
N GLY A 47 -0.03 2.48 -0.83
CA GLY A 47 1.35 2.94 -0.75
C GLY A 47 2.18 2.12 0.25
N ILE A 48 1.62 1.90 1.44
CA ILE A 48 2.28 1.14 2.50
C ILE A 48 2.42 -0.35 2.12
N LEU A 49 1.36 -0.93 1.56
CA LEU A 49 1.37 -2.30 1.09
C LEU A 49 2.41 -2.51 -0.01
N PHE A 50 2.60 -1.53 -0.88
CA PHE A 50 3.62 -1.58 -1.93
C PHE A 50 5.05 -1.59 -1.35
N GLU A 51 5.31 -0.84 -0.28
CA GLU A 51 6.58 -0.88 0.46
C GLU A 51 6.85 -2.26 1.04
N GLN A 52 5.85 -2.89 1.65
CA GLN A 52 5.94 -4.24 2.21
C GLN A 52 6.24 -5.28 1.13
N GLU A 53 5.44 -5.32 0.07
CA GLU A 53 5.60 -6.29 -1.02
C GLU A 53 6.96 -6.14 -1.71
N TYR A 54 7.47 -4.92 -1.85
CA TYR A 54 8.78 -4.69 -2.46
C TYR A 54 9.94 -5.14 -1.56
N VAL A 55 9.87 -4.88 -0.25
CA VAL A 55 10.86 -5.40 0.71
C VAL A 55 10.85 -6.93 0.73
N ASP A 56 9.67 -7.55 0.73
CA ASP A 56 9.56 -9.01 0.66
C ASP A 56 10.13 -9.57 -0.65
N LEU A 57 9.87 -8.91 -1.78
CA LEU A 57 10.48 -9.26 -3.06
C LEU A 57 12.02 -9.20 -2.99
N LEU A 58 12.59 -8.14 -2.43
CA LEU A 58 14.04 -8.00 -2.25
C LEU A 58 14.60 -9.10 -1.34
N ALA A 59 13.90 -9.43 -0.26
CA ALA A 59 14.30 -10.52 0.63
C ALA A 59 14.32 -11.88 -0.10
N THR A 60 13.37 -12.14 -1.01
CA THR A 60 13.42 -13.36 -1.84
C THR A 60 14.62 -13.42 -2.79
N GLN A 61 15.21 -12.26 -3.12
CA GLN A 61 16.41 -12.11 -3.93
C GLN A 61 17.70 -12.11 -3.08
N GLY A 62 17.58 -12.21 -1.75
CA GLY A 62 18.72 -12.15 -0.83
C GLY A 62 19.27 -10.74 -0.62
N ILE A 63 18.49 -9.70 -0.93
CA ILE A 63 18.81 -8.30 -0.67
C ILE A 63 18.18 -7.91 0.67
N GLU A 64 18.99 -7.36 1.57
CA GLU A 64 18.53 -6.87 2.86
C GLU A 64 17.95 -5.45 2.68
N ALA A 65 16.73 -5.24 3.15
CA ALA A 65 16.03 -3.97 3.02
C ALA A 65 15.10 -3.73 4.21
N GLU A 66 14.90 -2.47 4.58
CA GLU A 66 14.03 -2.05 5.68
C GLU A 66 13.16 -0.87 5.26
N ILE A 67 11.90 -0.84 5.70
CA ILE A 67 10.99 0.30 5.53
C ILE A 67 11.29 1.31 6.65
N PHE A 68 11.40 2.60 6.32
CA PHE A 68 11.65 3.64 7.32
C PHE A 68 10.45 3.79 8.29
N GLU A 69 10.72 3.80 9.60
CA GLU A 69 9.72 3.85 10.67
C GLU A 69 9.27 5.28 11.08
N ALA A 70 10.09 6.32 10.83
CA ALA A 70 9.89 7.66 11.39
C ALA A 70 9.61 8.73 10.32
N THR A 71 8.51 9.46 10.49
CA THR A 71 7.99 10.53 9.59
C THR A 71 8.76 11.85 9.62
N ASN A 72 9.91 11.92 10.31
CA ASN A 72 10.71 13.14 10.39
C ASN A 72 11.87 13.08 9.39
N HIS A 73 11.49 13.15 8.11
CA HIS A 73 12.30 13.18 6.88
C HIS A 73 13.25 12.00 6.65
N PRO A 74 12.80 11.09 5.79
CA PRO A 74 13.42 10.99 4.47
C PRO A 74 12.39 11.06 3.33
N VAL A 75 12.79 11.58 2.17
CA VAL A 75 11.98 11.54 0.92
C VAL A 75 12.07 10.15 0.29
N THR A 76 12.18 9.12 1.11
CA THR A 76 12.41 7.74 0.70
C THR A 76 11.69 6.84 1.66
N ASP A 77 11.19 5.72 1.16
CA ASP A 77 10.35 4.81 1.93
C ASP A 77 11.14 3.55 2.35
N VAL A 78 12.11 3.11 1.54
CA VAL A 78 12.91 1.88 1.78
C VAL A 78 14.40 2.17 1.76
N ALA A 79 15.14 1.59 2.70
CA ALA A 79 16.61 1.53 2.73
C ALA A 79 17.09 0.15 2.29
N ILE A 80 18.12 0.10 1.45
CA ILE A 80 18.87 -1.12 1.13
C ILE A 80 20.10 -1.18 2.02
N LEU A 81 20.36 -2.34 2.62
CA LEU A 81 21.45 -2.56 3.55
C LEU A 81 22.50 -3.52 2.96
N GLU A 82 23.77 -3.23 3.24
CA GLU A 82 24.87 -4.19 3.10
C GLU A 82 25.68 -4.19 4.40
N ASP A 83 25.87 -5.38 4.99
CA ASP A 83 26.58 -5.56 6.26
C ASP A 83 26.05 -4.67 7.42
N GLY A 84 24.75 -4.37 7.40
CA GLY A 84 24.06 -3.53 8.39
C GLY A 84 24.20 -2.02 8.19
N GLU A 85 24.80 -1.57 7.09
CA GLU A 85 24.92 -0.15 6.72
C GLU A 85 24.01 0.18 5.54
N VAL A 86 23.38 1.36 5.57
CA VAL A 86 22.54 1.83 4.46
C VAL A 86 23.41 2.19 3.26
N VAL A 87 23.20 1.50 2.13
CA VAL A 87 23.95 1.73 0.89
C VAL A 87 23.13 2.42 -0.21
N ASN A 88 21.80 2.37 -0.10
CA ASN A 88 20.89 3.05 -1.02
C ASN A 88 19.55 3.35 -0.34
N GLU A 89 18.87 4.40 -0.78
CA GLU A 89 17.55 4.78 -0.31
C GLU A 89 16.62 4.94 -1.53
N LEU A 90 15.40 4.43 -1.42
CA LEU A 90 14.44 4.31 -2.51
C LEU A 90 13.13 4.98 -2.14
N GLN A 91 12.55 5.75 -3.06
CA GLN A 91 11.16 6.21 -2.97
C GLN A 91 10.28 5.28 -3.80
N LEU A 92 9.19 4.80 -3.23
CA LEU A 92 8.19 3.98 -3.89
C LEU A 92 6.99 4.82 -4.29
N LYS A 93 6.40 4.51 -5.45
CA LYS A 93 5.14 5.09 -5.93
C LYS A 93 4.21 4.02 -6.49
N ALA A 94 3.17 3.70 -5.71
CA ALA A 94 2.11 2.76 -6.08
C ALA A 94 1.02 3.44 -6.95
N THR A 95 1.33 3.74 -8.20
CA THR A 95 0.43 4.48 -9.10
C THR A 95 0.64 4.09 -10.56
N GLU A 96 -0.42 4.17 -11.36
CA GLU A 96 -0.35 4.08 -12.82
C GLU A 96 0.00 5.44 -13.50
N SER A 97 0.09 6.54 -12.73
CA SER A 97 0.31 7.88 -13.28
C SER A 97 1.80 8.19 -13.50
N ALA A 98 2.27 7.97 -14.74
CA ALA A 98 3.63 8.34 -15.14
C ALA A 98 3.94 9.84 -14.91
N SER A 99 2.96 10.72 -15.13
CA SER A 99 3.13 12.17 -14.88
C SER A 99 3.33 12.51 -13.41
N TYR A 100 2.67 11.79 -12.51
CA TYR A 100 2.84 11.99 -11.07
C TYR A 100 4.25 11.57 -10.63
N VAL A 101 4.73 10.43 -11.13
CA VAL A 101 6.10 9.96 -10.89
C VAL A 101 7.12 10.95 -11.46
N LEU A 102 6.93 11.45 -12.68
CA LEU A 102 7.84 12.44 -13.27
C LEU A 102 7.94 13.71 -12.43
N GLY A 103 6.82 14.23 -11.92
CA GLY A 103 6.84 15.38 -11.01
C GLY A 103 7.63 15.10 -9.73
N ALA A 104 7.46 13.90 -9.16
CA ALA A 104 8.21 13.50 -7.96
C ALA A 104 9.72 13.38 -8.21
N ILE A 105 10.13 12.92 -9.41
CA ILE A 105 11.53 12.87 -9.85
C ILE A 105 12.08 14.28 -10.04
N GLU A 106 11.33 15.19 -10.63
CA GLU A 106 11.74 16.60 -10.78
C GLU A 106 12.00 17.27 -9.42
N ASP A 107 11.17 16.95 -8.42
CA ASP A 107 11.33 17.45 -7.06
C ASP A 107 12.50 16.78 -6.31
N ASN A 108 12.87 15.55 -6.68
CA ASN A 108 13.89 14.72 -6.00
C ASN A 108 14.82 13.98 -6.99
N PRO A 109 15.65 14.70 -7.75
CA PRO A 109 16.42 14.12 -8.87
C PRO A 109 17.55 13.17 -8.44
N ASP A 110 17.95 13.23 -7.17
CA ASP A 110 19.04 12.42 -6.62
C ASP A 110 18.55 11.09 -6.00
N ILE A 111 17.23 10.81 -6.06
CA ILE A 111 16.60 9.64 -5.46
C ILE A 111 16.19 8.64 -6.54
N ASN A 112 16.37 7.35 -6.25
CA ASN A 112 15.87 6.29 -7.11
C ASN A 112 14.40 5.99 -6.78
N PHE A 113 13.59 5.85 -7.82
CA PHE A 113 12.17 5.59 -7.72
C PHE A 113 11.85 4.15 -8.10
N VAL A 114 11.14 3.46 -7.23
CA VAL A 114 10.55 2.16 -7.52
C VAL A 114 9.06 2.37 -7.79
N VAL A 115 8.58 1.88 -8.93
CA VAL A 115 7.23 2.16 -9.42
C VAL A 115 6.50 0.87 -9.79
N THR A 116 5.18 0.93 -9.92
CA THR A 116 4.41 -0.20 -10.44
C THR A 116 4.76 -0.49 -11.90
N SER A 117 4.50 -1.71 -12.34
CA SER A 117 4.87 -2.16 -13.69
C SER A 117 4.20 -1.36 -14.81
N GLU A 118 3.02 -0.80 -14.56
CA GLU A 118 2.35 0.08 -15.52
C GLU A 118 3.19 1.32 -15.83
N VAL A 119 3.81 1.93 -14.81
CA VAL A 119 4.66 3.12 -14.98
C VAL A 119 6.06 2.72 -15.42
N GLY A 120 6.62 1.65 -14.87
CA GLY A 120 7.93 1.13 -15.25
C GLY A 120 8.02 0.78 -16.73
N GLY A 121 6.94 0.25 -17.32
CA GLY A 121 6.85 -0.01 -18.76
C GLY A 121 6.71 1.25 -19.63
N GLN A 122 6.41 2.41 -19.05
CA GLN A 122 6.25 3.69 -19.76
C GLN A 122 7.47 4.61 -19.65
N LEU A 123 8.23 4.51 -18.56
CA LEU A 123 9.36 5.38 -18.26
C LEU A 123 10.69 4.66 -18.49
N ASP A 124 11.45 5.11 -19.48
CA ASP A 124 12.82 4.67 -19.74
C ASP A 124 13.80 5.71 -19.15
N ILE A 125 13.95 5.69 -17.82
CA ILE A 125 14.77 6.63 -17.04
C ILE A 125 15.64 5.82 -16.08
N ASP A 126 16.95 6.09 -16.05
CA ASP A 126 17.92 5.32 -15.24
C ASP A 126 17.60 5.29 -13.73
N SER A 127 16.96 6.33 -13.20
CA SER A 127 16.56 6.42 -11.79
C SER A 127 15.20 5.77 -11.49
N VAL A 128 14.56 5.11 -12.47
CA VAL A 128 13.26 4.45 -12.31
C VAL A 128 13.45 2.93 -12.40
N ILE A 129 12.94 2.23 -11.40
CA ILE A 129 12.99 0.79 -11.26
C ILE A 129 11.55 0.26 -11.35
N ASP A 130 11.28 -0.61 -12.32
CA ASP A 130 10.05 -1.39 -12.35
C ASP A 130 10.09 -2.42 -11.20
N SER A 131 9.13 -2.33 -10.28
CA SER A 131 9.00 -3.27 -9.16
C SER A 131 8.60 -4.68 -9.58
N GLY A 132 7.98 -4.84 -10.75
CA GLY A 132 7.29 -6.07 -11.15
C GLY A 132 5.92 -6.26 -10.48
N ILE A 133 5.42 -5.28 -9.74
CA ILE A 133 4.13 -5.31 -9.04
C ILE A 133 3.14 -4.41 -9.79
N GLU A 134 1.96 -4.95 -10.09
CA GLU A 134 0.89 -4.22 -10.76
C GLU A 134 0.08 -3.37 -9.76
N GLU A 135 -0.26 -2.15 -10.15
CA GLU A 135 -1.07 -1.22 -9.35
C GLU A 135 -2.44 -1.83 -9.02
N VAL A 136 -3.06 -2.45 -10.01
CA VAL A 136 -4.39 -3.08 -9.87
C VAL A 136 -4.38 -4.25 -8.90
N SER A 137 -3.24 -4.94 -8.73
CA SER A 137 -3.12 -6.02 -7.75
C SER A 137 -3.18 -5.48 -6.32
N LEU A 138 -2.57 -4.33 -6.07
CA LEU A 138 -2.63 -3.65 -4.77
C LEU A 138 -4.02 -3.06 -4.51
N GLU A 139 -4.60 -2.39 -5.52
CA GLU A 139 -5.92 -1.78 -5.45
C GLU A 139 -7.00 -2.81 -5.10
N ASN A 140 -7.00 -3.96 -5.79
CA ASN A 140 -7.94 -5.03 -5.53
C ASN A 140 -7.74 -5.64 -4.14
N ALA A 141 -6.48 -5.88 -3.72
CA ALA A 141 -6.21 -6.44 -2.40
C ALA A 141 -6.75 -5.56 -1.27
N VAL A 142 -6.56 -4.23 -1.37
CA VAL A 142 -7.08 -3.28 -0.38
C VAL A 142 -8.61 -3.20 -0.44
N SER A 143 -9.17 -3.08 -1.64
CA SER A 143 -10.62 -2.92 -1.83
C SER A 143 -11.41 -4.16 -1.39
N ASP A 144 -10.94 -5.35 -1.74
CA ASP A 144 -11.61 -6.61 -1.40
C ASP A 144 -11.62 -6.85 0.11
N VAL A 145 -10.55 -6.47 0.81
CA VAL A 145 -10.40 -6.71 2.26
C VAL A 145 -11.14 -5.67 3.10
N LEU A 146 -11.13 -4.39 2.70
CA LEU A 146 -11.62 -3.30 3.55
C LEU A 146 -12.95 -2.71 3.09
N PHE A 147 -13.28 -2.79 1.79
CA PHE A 147 -14.35 -2.01 1.19
C PHE A 147 -15.40 -2.82 0.43
N ASP A 148 -15.31 -4.15 0.34
CA ASP A 148 -16.28 -4.98 -0.41
C ASP A 148 -17.74 -4.65 -0.08
N GLU A 149 -18.07 -4.45 1.20
CA GLU A 149 -19.44 -4.09 1.61
C GLU A 149 -19.83 -2.63 1.28
N VAL A 150 -18.86 -1.71 1.28
CA VAL A 150 -19.07 -0.28 0.97
C VAL A 150 -19.28 -0.06 -0.53
N VAL A 151 -18.45 -0.71 -1.35
CA VAL A 151 -18.51 -0.58 -2.83
C VAL A 151 -19.57 -1.48 -3.45
N ASN A 152 -19.96 -2.56 -2.78
CA ASN A 152 -20.96 -3.51 -3.26
C ASN A 152 -21.97 -3.91 -2.16
N PRO A 153 -22.97 -3.06 -1.87
CA PRO A 153 -23.92 -3.28 -0.77
C PRO A 153 -24.88 -4.47 -0.98
N LEU A 154 -24.74 -5.24 -2.06
CA LEU A 154 -25.56 -6.42 -2.36
C LEU A 154 -24.81 -7.76 -2.18
N SER A 155 -23.66 -7.76 -1.51
CA SER A 155 -22.88 -8.98 -1.17
C SER A 155 -23.65 -9.91 -0.19
N PRO A 156 -23.57 -11.25 -0.34
CA PRO A 156 -24.29 -12.21 0.51
C PRO A 156 -23.86 -12.21 1.99
N ILE A 157 -22.75 -11.55 2.36
CA ILE A 157 -22.35 -11.37 3.77
C ILE A 157 -23.29 -10.39 4.48
N SER A 158 -23.75 -9.33 3.79
CA SER A 158 -24.79 -8.41 4.30
C SER A 158 -26.14 -9.11 4.58
N VAL A 159 -26.41 -10.27 3.97
CA VAL A 159 -27.62 -11.05 4.26
C VAL A 159 -27.56 -11.72 5.64
N ILE A 160 -26.36 -11.91 6.23
CA ILE A 160 -26.23 -12.46 7.58
C ILE A 160 -26.75 -11.47 8.63
N GLY A 161 -26.60 -10.17 8.41
CA GLY A 161 -27.23 -9.12 9.23
C GLY A 161 -28.77 -9.18 9.22
N TRP A 162 -29.37 -9.61 8.10
CA TRP A 162 -30.82 -9.82 7.99
C TRP A 162 -31.34 -11.05 8.74
N LEU A 163 -30.48 -12.01 9.06
CA LEU A 163 -30.87 -13.28 9.68
C LEU A 163 -30.88 -13.22 11.22
N LEU A 164 -30.29 -12.19 11.83
CA LEU A 164 -30.13 -12.06 13.29
C LEU A 164 -31.00 -10.99 13.98
N GLY A 165 -31.97 -10.40 13.27
CA GLY A 165 -33.13 -9.77 13.89
C GLY A 165 -32.86 -8.75 15.01
N LEU A 166 -31.96 -7.78 14.78
CA LEU A 166 -31.82 -6.63 15.68
C LEU A 166 -32.71 -5.48 15.20
N PRO A 167 -33.51 -4.86 16.09
CA PRO A 167 -34.38 -3.75 15.73
C PRO A 167 -33.59 -2.45 15.65
N PHE A 168 -33.92 -1.63 14.65
CA PHE A 168 -33.70 -0.17 14.70
C PHE A 168 -34.69 0.47 15.67
#